data_AF-A0AB33QJ70-F1
#
_entry.id   AF-A0AB33QJ70-F1
#
_cell.length_a   1.000
_cell.length_b   1.000
_cell.length_c   1.000
_cell.angle_alpha   90.00
_cell.angle_beta   90.00
_cell.angle_gamma   90.00
#
_symmetry.space_group_name_H-M   'P 1'
#
loop_
_entity.id
_entity.type
_entity.pdbx_description
1 polymer ?
#
loop_
_entity_poly.entity_id
_entity_poly.type
_entity_poly.pdbx_seq_one_letter_code
_entity_poly.pdbx_strand_id
1 'polypeptide(L)' 'MRYLLLILKRSFLMTIILQLIFYINAWFIKGSVDQIDFFVSKEHLFFSLKIWLSLFVLFLLIYYLGNNKY' A
#
# COMPACT_ATOMS: atom_id res chain seq x y z
N MET A 1 19.89 8.02 4.52
CA MET A 1 19.59 6.64 4.05
C MET A 1 18.66 5.84 4.97
N ARG A 2 18.92 5.76 6.29
CA ARG A 2 18.11 4.96 7.23
C ARG A 2 16.61 5.31 7.24
N TYR A 3 16.26 6.60 7.17
CA TYR A 3 14.87 7.06 7.17
C TYR A 3 14.11 6.74 5.88
N LEU A 4 14.75 6.91 4.71
CA LEU A 4 14.16 6.54 3.43
C LEU A 4 13.84 5.04 3.37
N LEU A 5 14.77 4.19 3.82
CA LEU A 5 14.54 2.74 3.94
C LEU A 5 13.39 2.42 4.88
N LEU A 6 13.25 3.15 5.98
CA LEU A 6 12.18 2.96 6.94
C LEU A 6 10.82 3.40 6.39
N ILE A 7 10.76 4.53 5.69
CA ILE A 7 9.56 5.02 4.99
C ILE A 7 9.13 4.02 3.92
N LEU A 8 10.08 3.54 3.11
CA LEU A 8 9.81 2.55 2.06
C LEU A 8 9.25 1.24 2.62
N LYS A 9 9.84 0.72 3.71
CA LYS A 9 9.32 -0.46 4.41
C LYS A 9 7.90 -0.24 4.94
N ARG A 10 7.63 0.92 5.57
CA ARG A 10 6.33 1.24 6.14
C ARG A 10 5.24 1.42 5.08
N SER A 11 5.53 2.14 3.99
CA SER A 11 4.57 2.33 2.91
C SER A 11 4.25 1.00 2.21
N PHE A 12 5.25 0.15 2.01
CA PHE A 12 5.06 -1.18 1.43
C PHE A 12 4.20 -2.08 2.32
N LEU A 13 4.51 -2.17 3.61
CA LEU A 13 3.74 -2.96 4.57
C LEU A 13 2.28 -2.48 4.65
N MET A 14 2.04 -1.17 4.64
CA MET A 14 0.70 -0.60 4.63
C MET A 14 -0.06 -0.95 3.33
N THR A 15 0.63 -1.00 2.20
CA THR A 15 0.02 -1.42 0.92
C THR A 15 -0.46 -2.87 0.97
N ILE A 16 0.33 -3.78 1.56
CA ILE A 16 -0.06 -5.19 1.75
C ILE A 16 -1.30 -5.30 2.63
N ILE A 17 -1.35 -4.56 3.75
CA ILE A 17 -2.52 -4.54 4.65
C ILE A 17 -3.77 -4.08 3.90
N LEU A 18 -3.65 -3.00 3.10
CA LEU A 18 -4.75 -2.49 2.28
C LEU A 18 -5.22 -3.53 1.25
N GLN A 19 -4.30 -4.20 0.55
CA GLN A 19 -4.67 -5.27 -0.38
C GLN A 19 -5.41 -6.42 0.33
N LEU A 20 -4.98 -6.79 1.53
CA LEU A 20 -5.63 -7.84 2.33
C LEU A 20 -7.06 -7.43 2.71
N ILE A 21 -7.28 -6.18 3.12
CA ILE A 21 -8.61 -5.65 3.44
C ILE A 21 -9.50 -5.67 2.18
N PHE A 22 -8.98 -5.24 1.03
CA PHE A 22 -9.73 -5.30 -0.24
C PHE A 22 -10.06 -6.73 -0.64
N TYR A 23 -9.14 -7.68 -0.46
CA TYR A 23 -9.36 -9.09 -0.73
C TYR A 23 -10.50 -9.65 0.14
N ILE A 24 -10.45 -9.41 1.46
CA ILE A 24 -11.49 -9.84 2.40
C ILE A 24 -12.84 -9.23 2.00
N ASN A 25 -12.87 -7.94 1.68
CA ASN A 25 -14.09 -7.27 1.26
C ASN A 25 -14.66 -7.84 -0.05
N ALA A 26 -13.81 -8.11 -1.04
CA ALA A 26 -14.21 -8.72 -2.29
C ALA A 26 -14.77 -10.14 -2.06
N TRP A 27 -14.18 -10.90 -1.15
CA TRP A 27 -14.65 -12.22 -0.74
C TRP A 27 -16.05 -12.16 -0.11
N PHE A 28 -16.28 -11.22 0.82
CA PHE A 28 -17.60 -11.03 1.43
C PHE A 28 -18.69 -10.64 0.42
N ILE A 29 -18.35 -9.85 -0.60
CA ILE A 29 -19.32 -9.38 -1.61
C ILE A 29 -19.62 -10.47 -2.65
N LYS A 30 -18.58 -11.15 -3.17
CA LYS A 30 -18.72 -12.09 -4.30
C LYS A 30 -18.89 -13.55 -3.87
N GLY A 31 -18.58 -13.90 -2.62
CA GLY A 31 -18.61 -15.28 -2.11
C GLY A 31 -17.46 -16.17 -2.59
N SER A 32 -16.82 -15.83 -3.71
CA SER A 32 -15.57 -16.44 -4.18
C SER A 32 -14.69 -15.40 -4.89
N VAL A 33 -13.39 -15.46 -4.62
CA VAL A 33 -12.37 -14.62 -5.27
C VAL A 33 -11.22 -15.52 -5.67
N ASP A 34 -10.82 -15.46 -6.94
CA ASP A 34 -9.59 -16.08 -7.40
C ASP A 34 -8.40 -15.29 -6.82
N GLN A 35 -7.68 -15.92 -5.90
CA GLN A 35 -6.54 -15.32 -5.21
C GLN A 35 -5.43 -14.91 -6.19
N ILE A 36 -5.17 -15.74 -7.20
CA ILE A 36 -4.07 -15.49 -8.14
C ILE A 36 -4.44 -14.29 -9.01
N ASP A 37 -5.66 -14.26 -9.54
CA ASP A 37 -6.10 -13.13 -10.35
C ASP A 37 -6.18 -11.83 -9.53
N PHE A 38 -6.61 -11.91 -8.28
CA PHE A 38 -6.72 -10.75 -7.39
C PHE A 38 -5.35 -10.10 -7.08
N PHE A 39 -4.29 -10.89 -6.88
CA PHE A 39 -2.97 -10.36 -6.53
C PHE A 39 -2.03 -10.18 -7.73
N VAL A 40 -2.22 -10.94 -8.81
CA VAL A 40 -1.27 -11.04 -9.94
C VAL A 40 -1.82 -10.40 -11.22
N SER A 41 -3.12 -10.11 -11.31
CA SER A 41 -3.65 -9.40 -12.47
C SER A 41 -2.98 -8.04 -12.64
N LYS A 42 -2.76 -7.66 -13.90
CA LYS A 42 -2.12 -6.38 -14.23
C LYS A 42 -2.86 -5.21 -13.59
N GLU A 43 -4.19 -5.25 -13.58
CA GLU A 43 -5.02 -4.18 -13.03
C GLU A 43 -4.80 -4.00 -11.53
N HIS A 44 -4.83 -5.09 -10.76
CA HIS A 44 -4.60 -5.05 -9.33
C HIS A 44 -3.15 -4.69 -8.98
N LEU A 45 -2.17 -5.15 -9.77
CA LEU A 45 -0.76 -4.75 -9.61
C LEU A 45 -0.57 -3.26 -9.85
N PHE A 46 -1.14 -2.70 -10.93
CA PHE A 46 -1.05 -1.26 -11.22
C PHE A 46 -1.77 -0.41 -10.16
N PHE A 47 -2.95 -0.85 -9.72
CA PHE A 47 -3.67 -0.18 -8.63
C PHE A 47 -2.85 -0.15 -7.34
N SER A 48 -2.23 -1.28 -7.01
CA SER A 48 -1.40 -1.43 -5.82
C SER A 48 -0.13 -0.59 -5.89
N LEU A 49 0.49 -0.48 -7.07
CA LEU A 49 1.65 0.38 -7.29
C LEU A 49 1.29 1.85 -7.08
N LYS A 50 0.12 2.29 -7.56
CA LYS A 50 -0.39 3.66 -7.35
C LYS A 50 -0.64 3.94 -5.86
N ILE A 51 -1.27 3.01 -5.15
CA ILE A 51 -1.49 3.12 -3.69
C ILE A 51 -0.15 3.21 -2.96
N TRP A 52 0.79 2.32 -3.29
CA TRP A 52 2.10 2.30 -2.65
C TRP A 52 2.85 3.62 -2.85
N LEU A 53 2.87 4.15 -4.07
CA LEU A 53 3.50 5.44 -4.38
C LEU A 53 2.82 6.59 -3.61
N SER A 54 1.48 6.60 -3.55
CA SER A 54 0.72 7.59 -2.78
C SER A 54 1.06 7.53 -1.29
N LEU A 55 1.12 6.34 -0.71
CA LEU A 55 1.51 6.14 0.69
C LEU A 55 2.97 6.57 0.92
N PHE A 56 3.87 6.24 -0.01
CA PHE A 56 5.26 6.63 0.06
C PHE A 56 5.43 8.16 0.10
N VAL A 57 4.72 8.88 -0.78
CA VAL A 57 4.69 10.36 -0.78
C VAL A 57 4.09 10.90 0.51
N LEU A 58 3.00 10.31 1.02
CA LEU A 58 2.39 10.72 2.29
C LEU A 58 3.37 10.59 3.46
N PHE A 59 4.06 9.45 3.57
CA PHE A 59 5.06 9.25 4.62
C PHE A 59 6.25 10.21 4.48
N LEU A 60 6.66 10.55 3.26
CA LEU A 60 7.67 11.59 3.02
C LEU A 60 7.22 12.97 3.52
N LEU A 61 5.96 13.35 3.24
CA LEU A 61 5.39 14.62 3.71
C LEU A 61 5.29 14.68 5.23
N ILE A 62 4.80 13.60 5.86
CA ILE A 62 4.74 13.49 7.33
C ILE A 62 6.14 13.63 7.94
N TYR A 63 7.13 12.96 7.35
CA TYR A 63 8.51 13.07 7.79
C TYR A 63 9.04 14.50 7.65
N TYR A 64 8.85 15.14 6.50
CA TYR A 64 9.28 16.52 6.26
C TYR A 64 8.65 17.50 7.26
N LEU A 65 7.33 17.41 7.47
CA LEU A 65 6.62 18.26 8.44
C LEU A 65 7.05 18.01 9.89
N GLY A 66 7.35 16.75 10.24
CA GLY A 66 7.87 16.39 11.57
C GLY A 66 9.28 16.93 11.82
N ASN A 67 10.11 16.99 10.79
CA ASN A 67 11.48 17.49 10.87
C ASN A 67 11.55 19.04 10.86
N ASN A 68 10.59 19.71 10.23
CA ASN A 68 10.49 21.18 10.19
C ASN A 68 9.96 21.81 11.51
N LYS A 69 9.58 21.00 12.49
CA LYS A 69 9.13 21.46 13.82
C LYS A 69 10.27 21.75 14.79
N TYR A 70 11.51 21.59 14.37
CA TYR A 70 12.75 21.93 15.07
C TYR A 70 13.66 22.74 14.13
#